data_AF-A0A7X8V6W2-F1
#
_entry.id   AF-A0A7X8V6W2-F1
#
_cell.length_a   1.000
_cell.length_b   1.000
_cell.length_c   1.000
_cell.angle_alpha   90.00
_cell.angle_beta   90.00
_cell.angle_gamma   90.00
#
_symmetry.space_group_name_H-M   'P 1'
#
loop_
_entity.id
_entity.type
_entity.pdbx_description
1 polymer ?
#
loop_
_entity_poly.entity_id
_entity_poly.type
_entity_poly.pdbx_seq_one_letter_code
_entity_poly.pdbx_strand_id
1 'polypeptide(L)'
;MEEEKKLYPFRLISIEDEFQWGKEIWRLADLGWRDTPVRDGWLAGNSMGEIMETYLDRIVGDDVFDSFGQQFPFQIKNLSVNGKMPLMVSADDEIARQRYDSLGKEKLWYVCKAESGTRLLLGLRKYVETTDFIDACTSGEADALMNSASIKAGDYFHIPTGIPHCIMGKAEILEISESSALDFRLCSWGEPMPENDT
;
A
#
# COMPACT_ATOMS: atom_id res chain seq x y z
N MET A 1 17.69 -34.87 -15.31
CA MET A 1 18.14 -34.73 -13.91
C MET A 1 17.10 -33.88 -13.22
N GLU A 2 16.41 -34.41 -12.22
CA GLU A 2 15.53 -33.62 -11.37
C GLU A 2 16.41 -32.70 -10.53
N GLU A 3 16.28 -31.39 -10.73
CA GLU A 3 16.98 -30.40 -9.91
C GLU A 3 16.35 -30.41 -8.52
N GLU A 4 17.13 -30.75 -7.49
CA GLU A 4 16.68 -30.71 -6.10
C GLU A 4 16.46 -29.24 -5.71
N LYS A 5 15.21 -28.77 -5.76
CA LYS A 5 14.84 -27.39 -5.39
C LYS A 5 15.02 -27.20 -3.88
N LYS A 6 16.14 -26.60 -3.48
CA LYS A 6 16.38 -26.18 -2.10
C LYS A 6 15.64 -24.87 -1.81
N LEU A 7 14.87 -24.85 -0.72
CA LEU A 7 14.23 -23.63 -0.23
C LEU A 7 15.23 -22.80 0.57
N TYR A 8 15.40 -21.54 0.19
CA TYR A 8 16.26 -20.58 0.89
C TYR A 8 15.39 -19.48 1.50
N PRO A 9 15.05 -19.55 2.79
CA PRO A 9 14.26 -18.51 3.41
C PRO A 9 15.09 -17.23 3.59
N PHE A 10 14.57 -16.11 3.10
CA PHE A 10 15.15 -14.79 3.34
C PHE A 10 14.38 -14.07 4.44
N ARG A 11 15.10 -13.24 5.20
CA ARG A 11 14.50 -12.29 6.14
C ARG A 11 14.89 -10.90 5.68
N LEU A 12 13.91 -10.01 5.55
CA LEU A 12 14.12 -8.66 5.09
C LEU A 12 14.27 -7.71 6.28
N ILE A 13 15.08 -6.67 6.11
CA ILE A 13 15.16 -5.53 7.03
C ILE A 13 13.97 -4.63 6.74
N SER A 14 13.17 -4.33 7.77
CA SER A 14 12.04 -3.43 7.62
C SER A 14 12.49 -1.97 7.61
N ILE A 15 11.80 -1.15 6.81
CA ILE A 15 12.03 0.29 6.72
C ILE A 15 10.79 0.99 7.29
N GLU A 16 10.98 2.02 8.10
CA GLU A 16 9.91 2.75 8.76
C GLU A 16 9.93 4.21 8.33
N ASP A 17 8.76 4.71 7.92
CA ASP A 17 8.49 6.13 7.68
C ASP A 17 7.42 6.60 8.68
N GLU A 18 7.61 7.79 9.25
CA GLU A 18 6.70 8.38 10.25
C GLU A 18 6.00 9.62 9.67
N PHE A 19 4.69 9.69 9.91
CA PHE A 19 3.80 10.74 9.42
C PHE A 19 2.98 11.30 10.59
N GLN A 20 2.34 12.45 10.38
CA GLN A 20 1.44 13.02 11.39
C GLN A 20 0.28 12.09 11.77
N TRP A 21 -0.18 11.28 10.82
CA TRP A 21 -1.31 10.36 11.03
C TRP A 21 -0.90 8.99 11.60
N GLY A 22 0.39 8.66 11.64
CA GLY A 22 0.85 7.31 11.96
C GLY A 22 2.18 6.94 11.34
N LYS A 23 2.37 5.65 11.08
CA LYS A 23 3.61 5.09 10.54
C LYS A 23 3.33 4.09 9.43
N GLU A 24 4.23 4.04 8.46
CA GLU A 24 4.31 2.96 7.48
C GLU A 24 5.58 2.16 7.73
N ILE A 25 5.44 0.86 7.89
CA ILE A 25 6.56 -0.07 8.10
C ILE A 25 6.58 -1.06 6.95
N TRP A 26 7.49 -0.85 6.02
CA TRP A 26 7.74 -1.72 4.88
C TRP A 26 8.39 -3.03 5.34
N ARG A 27 7.70 -4.14 5.14
CA ARG A 27 8.20 -5.50 5.44
C ARG A 27 8.82 -6.16 4.21
N LEU A 28 8.27 -5.84 3.04
CA LEU A 28 8.78 -6.21 1.73
C LEU A 28 8.43 -5.07 0.78
N ALA A 29 9.42 -4.55 0.08
CA ALA A 29 9.24 -3.53 -0.94
C ALA A 29 10.31 -3.67 -2.04
N ASP A 30 9.87 -3.45 -3.28
CA ASP A 30 10.68 -3.38 -4.49
C ASP A 30 10.12 -2.24 -5.37
N LEU A 31 10.49 -1.01 -5.00
CA LEU A 31 9.98 0.25 -5.56
C LEU A 31 11.09 1.12 -6.17
N GLY A 32 12.35 0.65 -6.13
CA GLY A 32 13.55 1.35 -6.62
C GLY A 32 14.04 2.46 -5.69
N TRP A 33 13.16 3.33 -5.19
CA TRP A 33 13.50 4.36 -4.19
C TRP A 33 13.31 3.87 -2.74
N ARG A 34 12.70 2.69 -2.58
CA ARG A 34 12.36 2.10 -1.29
C ARG A 34 12.35 0.58 -1.39
N ASP A 35 13.53 -0.01 -1.23
CA ASP A 35 13.69 -1.46 -1.30
C ASP A 35 14.15 -2.02 0.04
N THR A 36 13.50 -3.09 0.49
CA THR A 36 13.86 -3.76 1.74
C THR A 36 15.02 -4.72 1.51
N PRO A 37 16.20 -4.53 2.13
CA PRO A 37 17.35 -5.40 1.91
C PRO A 37 17.24 -6.71 2.69
N VAL A 38 17.86 -7.77 2.19
CA VAL A 38 18.03 -9.04 2.91
C VAL A 38 18.93 -8.82 4.12
N ARG A 39 18.52 -9.34 5.26
CA ARG A 39 19.20 -9.12 6.54
C ARG A 39 20.40 -10.03 6.76
N ASP A 40 20.26 -11.31 6.43
CA ASP A 40 21.16 -12.37 6.87
C ASP A 40 21.55 -13.30 5.71
N GLY A 41 22.71 -13.95 5.81
CA GLY A 41 23.18 -14.95 4.84
C GLY A 41 23.95 -14.37 3.66
N TRP A 42 24.16 -15.20 2.64
CA TRP A 42 24.97 -14.88 1.45
C TRP A 42 24.41 -13.75 0.56
N LEU A 43 23.11 -13.47 0.66
CA LEU A 43 22.47 -12.35 -0.03
C LEU A 43 22.30 -11.12 0.88
N ALA A 44 22.82 -11.12 2.12
CA ALA A 44 22.69 -10.00 3.03
C ALA A 44 23.15 -8.68 2.38
N GLY A 45 22.35 -7.63 2.56
CA GLY A 45 22.56 -6.31 1.95
C GLY A 45 21.91 -6.13 0.57
N ASN A 46 21.61 -7.22 -0.17
CA ASN A 46 20.96 -7.10 -1.48
C ASN A 46 19.47 -6.78 -1.32
N SER A 47 18.94 -5.93 -2.20
CA SER A 47 17.52 -5.62 -2.29
C SER A 47 16.72 -6.73 -2.99
N MET A 48 15.39 -6.70 -2.89
CA MET A 48 14.55 -7.64 -3.64
C MET A 48 14.69 -7.42 -5.16
N GLY A 49 14.76 -6.17 -5.61
CA GLY A 49 15.02 -5.84 -7.01
C GLY A 49 16.34 -6.41 -7.53
N GLU A 50 17.44 -6.26 -6.79
CA GLU A 50 18.74 -6.83 -7.17
C GLU A 50 18.71 -8.38 -7.27
N ILE A 51 17.93 -9.01 -6.38
CA ILE A 51 17.69 -10.46 -6.41
C ILE A 51 16.85 -10.84 -7.63
N MET A 52 15.80 -10.08 -7.94
CA MET A 52 14.96 -10.30 -9.11
C MET A 52 15.76 -10.13 -10.41
N GLU A 53 16.61 -9.12 -10.53
CA GLU A 53 17.48 -8.93 -11.71
C GLU A 53 18.46 -10.08 -11.94
N THR A 54 18.93 -10.70 -10.86
CA THR A 54 19.95 -11.77 -10.93
C THR A 54 19.32 -13.16 -11.15
N TYR A 55 18.22 -13.44 -10.47
CA TYR A 55 17.63 -14.78 -10.40
C TYR A 55 16.32 -14.91 -11.18
N LEU A 56 15.69 -13.81 -11.58
CA LEU A 56 14.55 -13.73 -12.49
C LEU A 56 13.39 -14.68 -12.10
N ASP A 57 12.93 -15.49 -13.05
CA ASP A 57 11.89 -16.51 -12.90
C ASP A 57 12.17 -17.52 -11.78
N ARG A 58 13.43 -17.71 -11.36
CA ARG A 58 13.74 -18.65 -10.26
C ARG A 58 13.19 -18.20 -8.91
N ILE A 59 12.88 -16.91 -8.75
CA ILE A 59 12.30 -16.34 -7.54
C ILE A 59 10.78 -16.45 -7.54
N VAL A 60 10.15 -16.09 -8.66
CA VAL A 60 8.68 -15.92 -8.75
C VAL A 60 7.97 -16.95 -9.61
N GLY A 61 8.70 -17.72 -10.42
CA GLY A 61 8.19 -18.63 -11.45
C GLY A 61 7.95 -17.94 -12.80
N ASP A 62 7.90 -18.73 -13.87
CA ASP A 62 7.76 -18.26 -15.25
C ASP A 62 6.52 -17.37 -15.45
N ASP A 63 5.34 -17.84 -15.02
CA ASP A 63 4.06 -17.13 -15.22
C ASP A 63 4.04 -15.74 -14.57
N VAL A 64 4.66 -15.63 -13.39
CA VAL A 64 4.72 -14.37 -12.65
C VAL A 64 5.76 -13.44 -13.28
N PHE A 65 6.92 -13.98 -13.69
CA PHE A 65 7.94 -13.22 -14.40
C PHE A 65 7.42 -12.69 -15.76
N ASP A 66 6.63 -13.48 -16.50
CA ASP A 66 6.02 -13.04 -17.75
C ASP A 66 5.02 -11.89 -17.55
N SER A 67 4.38 -11.83 -16.39
CA SER A 67 3.36 -10.82 -16.06
C SER A 67 3.96 -9.54 -15.48
N PHE A 68 4.96 -9.65 -14.59
CA PHE A 68 5.52 -8.53 -13.80
C PHE A 68 6.97 -8.18 -14.17
N GLY A 69 7.62 -8.98 -15.00
CA GLY A 69 9.00 -8.80 -15.41
C GLY A 69 9.98 -8.85 -14.24
N GLN A 70 10.88 -7.87 -14.19
CA GLN A 70 11.96 -7.82 -13.20
C GLN A 70 11.52 -7.19 -11.87
N GLN A 71 10.30 -6.66 -11.77
CA GLN A 71 9.79 -6.11 -10.53
C GLN A 71 9.09 -7.21 -9.73
N PHE A 72 9.38 -7.32 -8.43
CA PHE A 72 8.68 -8.23 -7.56
C PHE A 72 7.19 -7.84 -7.47
N PRO A 73 6.23 -8.79 -7.57
CA PRO A 73 4.84 -8.46 -7.91
C PRO A 73 4.04 -7.74 -6.80
N PHE A 74 4.44 -7.87 -5.54
CA PHE A 74 3.69 -7.30 -4.42
C PHE A 74 4.62 -6.71 -3.36
N GLN A 75 4.05 -5.87 -2.50
CA GLN A 75 4.70 -5.32 -1.32
C GLN A 75 3.88 -5.64 -0.07
N ILE A 76 4.54 -5.62 1.08
CA ILE A 76 3.91 -5.85 2.38
C ILE A 76 4.25 -4.69 3.31
N LYS A 77 3.23 -4.06 3.88
CA LYS A 77 3.37 -2.97 4.86
C LYS A 77 2.59 -3.26 6.14
N ASN A 78 3.13 -2.85 7.27
CA ASN A 78 2.31 -2.57 8.45
C ASN A 78 2.00 -1.08 8.50
N LEU A 79 0.72 -0.72 8.55
CA LEU A 79 0.27 0.63 8.81
C LEU A 79 -0.10 0.73 10.29
N SER A 80 0.56 1.63 11.01
CA SER A 80 0.19 1.97 12.39
C SER A 80 -0.50 3.32 12.37
N VAL A 81 -1.83 3.32 12.38
CA VAL A 81 -2.63 4.54 12.29
C VAL A 81 -2.93 5.06 13.69
N ASN A 82 -2.71 6.36 13.91
CA ASN A 82 -3.02 7.04 15.16
C ASN A 82 -3.65 8.41 14.87
N GLY A 83 -4.95 8.43 14.61
CA GLY A 83 -5.70 9.65 14.29
C GLY A 83 -6.44 9.53 12.97
N LYS A 84 -6.21 10.47 12.05
CA LYS A 84 -6.88 10.50 10.75
C LYS A 84 -5.88 10.28 9.63
N MET A 85 -5.88 9.09 9.04
CA MET A 85 -5.08 8.83 7.84
C MET A 85 -5.62 9.69 6.68
N PRO A 86 -4.78 10.25 5.80
CA PRO A 86 -5.25 10.94 4.60
C PRO A 86 -6.21 10.06 3.80
N LEU A 87 -7.20 10.68 3.17
CA LEU A 87 -8.05 9.98 2.20
C LEU A 87 -7.23 9.73 0.95
N MET A 88 -7.06 8.46 0.57
CA MET A 88 -6.22 8.06 -0.56
C MET A 88 -7.01 7.28 -1.60
N VAL A 89 -6.52 7.29 -2.84
CA VAL A 89 -7.00 6.44 -3.94
C VAL A 89 -5.81 5.92 -4.73
N SER A 90 -5.88 4.68 -5.20
CA SER A 90 -4.87 4.09 -6.08
C SER A 90 -5.33 4.02 -7.54
N ALA A 91 -4.38 4.07 -8.47
CA ALA A 91 -4.65 3.84 -9.90
C ALA A 91 -4.68 2.35 -10.24
N ASP A 92 -5.41 2.01 -11.31
CA ASP A 92 -5.30 0.72 -11.99
C ASP A 92 -4.07 0.67 -12.91
N ASP A 93 -3.78 -0.51 -13.44
CA ASP A 93 -2.65 -0.73 -14.36
C ASP A 93 -2.72 0.13 -15.61
N GLU A 94 -3.92 0.41 -16.13
CA GLU A 94 -4.09 1.20 -17.34
C GLU A 94 -3.63 2.65 -17.11
N ILE A 95 -4.14 3.29 -16.06
CA ILE A 95 -3.78 4.66 -15.68
C ILE A 95 -2.31 4.72 -15.23
N ALA A 96 -1.88 3.75 -14.42
CA ALA A 96 -0.52 3.66 -13.91
C ALA A 96 0.50 3.59 -15.04
N ARG A 97 0.29 2.70 -16.02
CA ARG A 97 1.17 2.54 -17.18
C ARG A 97 1.15 3.76 -18.11
N GLN A 98 -0.02 4.34 -18.37
CA GLN A 98 -0.15 5.47 -19.28
C GLN A 98 0.51 6.76 -18.76
N ARG A 99 0.55 6.95 -17.44
CA ARG A 99 0.96 8.24 -16.84
C ARG A 99 2.23 8.18 -16.00
N TYR A 100 2.58 7.02 -15.46
CA TYR A 100 3.64 6.88 -14.46
C TYR A 100 4.63 5.76 -14.76
N ASP A 101 4.45 5.00 -15.86
CA ASP A 101 5.29 3.84 -16.20
C ASP A 101 5.44 2.87 -15.01
N SER A 102 4.32 2.58 -14.36
CA SER A 102 4.26 1.81 -13.11
C SER A 102 3.08 0.83 -13.12
N LEU A 103 3.12 -0.12 -12.19
CA LEU A 103 2.00 -1.01 -11.88
C LEU A 103 0.87 -0.25 -11.18
N GLY A 104 -0.35 -0.76 -11.32
CA GLY A 104 -1.48 -0.39 -10.51
C GLY A 104 -1.26 -0.73 -9.04
N LYS A 105 -2.26 -0.43 -8.21
CA LYS A 105 -2.16 -0.70 -6.77
C LYS A 105 -3.47 -1.14 -6.18
N GLU A 106 -3.83 -2.39 -6.46
CA GLU A 106 -4.85 -3.10 -5.70
C GLU A 106 -4.30 -3.52 -4.33
N LYS A 107 -5.18 -3.58 -3.31
CA LYS A 107 -4.76 -3.82 -1.92
C LYS A 107 -5.68 -4.79 -1.20
N LEU A 108 -5.09 -5.54 -0.28
CA LEU A 108 -5.77 -6.27 0.78
C LEU A 108 -5.30 -5.71 2.11
N TRP A 109 -6.25 -5.26 2.93
CA TRP A 109 -6.01 -4.84 4.30
C TRP A 109 -6.52 -5.90 5.27
N TYR A 110 -5.64 -6.34 6.16
CA TYR A 110 -5.99 -7.18 7.30
C TYR A 110 -5.85 -6.38 8.59
N VAL A 111 -6.91 -6.35 9.40
CA VAL A 111 -6.92 -5.60 10.67
C VAL A 111 -6.25 -6.45 11.75
N CYS A 112 -5.00 -6.11 12.09
CA CYS A 112 -4.29 -6.76 13.20
C CYS A 112 -4.88 -6.35 14.55
N LYS A 113 -5.19 -5.04 14.70
CA LYS A 113 -5.74 -4.46 15.92
C LYS A 113 -6.53 -3.19 15.58
N ALA A 114 -7.59 -2.92 16.32
CA ALA A 114 -8.33 -1.65 16.25
C ALA A 114 -8.84 -1.26 17.64
N GLU A 115 -8.72 0.01 18.01
CA GLU A 115 -9.34 0.55 19.23
C GLU A 115 -10.84 0.83 19.00
N SER A 116 -11.61 0.84 20.09
CA SER A 116 -13.04 1.20 20.05
C SER A 116 -13.24 2.57 19.40
N GLY A 117 -14.23 2.67 18.51
CA GLY A 117 -14.50 3.89 17.74
C GLY A 117 -13.67 4.04 16.46
N THR A 118 -12.72 3.14 16.20
CA THR A 118 -11.98 3.11 14.94
C THR A 118 -12.87 2.63 13.80
N ARG A 119 -12.79 3.33 12.67
CA ARG A 119 -13.60 3.05 11.48
C ARG A 119 -12.76 3.11 10.21
N LEU A 120 -13.07 2.22 9.29
CA LEU A 120 -12.64 2.27 7.90
C LEU A 120 -13.63 3.15 7.13
N LEU A 121 -13.12 4.11 6.36
CA LEU A 121 -13.86 4.77 5.30
C LEU A 121 -13.47 4.11 3.98
N LEU A 122 -14.47 3.68 3.19
CA LEU A 122 -14.22 2.90 1.97
C LEU A 122 -15.29 3.18 0.91
N GLY A 123 -14.90 3.90 -0.14
CA GLY A 123 -15.77 4.30 -1.23
C GLY A 123 -16.80 5.38 -0.86
N LEU A 124 -17.25 6.12 -1.86
CA LEU A 124 -18.31 7.12 -1.70
C LEU A 124 -19.65 6.43 -1.42
N ARG A 125 -20.46 7.00 -0.52
CA ARG A 125 -21.78 6.43 -0.17
C ARG A 125 -22.88 6.70 -1.21
N LYS A 126 -22.64 7.66 -2.09
CA LYS A 126 -23.50 8.06 -3.20
C LYS A 126 -22.63 8.79 -4.24
N TYR A 127 -23.21 9.08 -5.38
CA TYR A 127 -22.59 9.98 -6.34
C TYR A 127 -22.35 11.36 -5.72
N VAL A 128 -21.18 11.94 -5.99
CA VAL A 128 -20.75 13.27 -5.54
C VAL A 128 -20.10 13.97 -6.73
N GLU A 129 -20.50 15.21 -6.99
CA GLU A 129 -19.87 16.06 -8.00
C GLU A 129 -18.45 16.44 -7.56
N THR A 130 -17.53 16.58 -8.51
CA THR A 130 -16.12 16.87 -8.21
C THR A 130 -15.94 18.14 -7.38
N THR A 131 -16.73 19.18 -7.65
CA THR A 131 -16.68 20.45 -6.89
C THR A 131 -17.06 20.25 -5.44
N ASP A 132 -18.15 19.52 -5.18
CA ASP A 132 -18.63 19.24 -3.83
C ASP A 132 -17.62 18.39 -3.04
N PHE A 133 -16.95 17.45 -3.72
CA PHE A 133 -15.89 16.64 -3.12
C PHE A 133 -14.68 17.50 -2.71
N ILE A 134 -14.22 18.38 -3.60
CA ILE A 134 -13.09 19.30 -3.32
C ILE A 134 -13.42 20.23 -2.15
N ASP A 135 -14.63 20.80 -2.13
CA ASP A 135 -15.09 21.69 -1.06
C ASP A 135 -15.09 20.95 0.29
N ALA A 136 -15.63 19.72 0.33
CA ALA A 136 -15.65 18.90 1.53
C ALA A 136 -14.24 18.51 2.01
N CYS A 137 -13.30 18.28 1.09
CA CYS A 137 -11.91 18.01 1.43
C CYS A 137 -11.20 19.22 2.02
N THR A 138 -11.49 20.41 1.49
CA THR A 138 -10.94 21.68 1.98
C THR A 138 -11.53 22.08 3.33
N SER A 139 -12.82 21.81 3.56
CA SER A 139 -13.50 22.09 4.83
C SER A 139 -13.23 21.04 5.92
N GLY A 140 -12.64 19.89 5.57
CA GLY A 140 -12.38 18.78 6.49
C GLY A 140 -13.59 17.88 6.77
N GLU A 141 -14.64 17.97 5.95
CA GLU A 141 -15.92 17.25 6.11
C GLU A 141 -16.10 16.09 5.10
N ALA A 142 -15.04 15.71 4.39
CA ALA A 142 -15.06 14.64 3.39
C ALA A 142 -15.50 13.27 3.96
N ASP A 143 -15.35 13.03 5.27
CA ASP A 143 -15.80 11.79 5.90
C ASP A 143 -17.32 11.61 5.83
N ALA A 144 -18.07 12.71 5.76
CA ALA A 144 -19.51 12.70 5.56
C ALA A 144 -19.91 12.22 4.16
N LEU A 145 -18.99 12.13 3.20
CA LEU A 145 -19.26 11.66 1.83
C LEU A 145 -18.99 10.15 1.67
N MET A 146 -18.28 9.54 2.63
CA MET A 146 -17.79 8.17 2.55
C MET A 146 -18.75 7.16 3.17
N ASN A 147 -18.70 5.91 2.71
CA ASN A 147 -19.20 4.79 3.53
C ASN A 147 -18.27 4.62 4.73
N SER A 148 -18.84 4.22 5.87
CA SER A 148 -18.10 4.03 7.10
C SER A 148 -18.45 2.69 7.75
N ALA A 149 -17.43 1.93 8.11
CA ALA A 149 -17.55 0.65 8.79
C ALA A 149 -16.69 0.65 10.05
N SER A 150 -17.26 0.23 11.18
CA SER A 150 -16.45 -0.12 12.36
C SER A 150 -15.63 -1.36 12.06
N ILE A 151 -14.37 -1.38 12.53
CA ILE A 151 -13.45 -2.48 12.29
C ILE A 151 -12.97 -3.09 13.61
N LYS A 152 -12.60 -4.37 13.57
CA LYS A 152 -12.00 -5.11 14.70
C LYS A 152 -10.90 -6.05 14.20
N ALA A 153 -10.09 -6.54 15.14
CA ALA A 153 -9.05 -7.51 14.84
C ALA A 153 -9.63 -8.75 14.13
N GLY A 154 -8.97 -9.17 13.05
CA GLY A 154 -9.37 -10.30 12.22
C GLY A 154 -10.26 -9.95 11.02
N ASP A 155 -10.77 -8.72 10.94
CA ASP A 155 -11.47 -8.25 9.73
C ASP A 155 -10.46 -8.12 8.56
N TYR A 156 -10.94 -8.31 7.34
CA TYR A 156 -10.16 -8.09 6.13
C TYR A 156 -10.99 -7.35 5.08
N PHE A 157 -10.31 -6.52 4.29
CA PHE A 157 -10.92 -5.69 3.27
C PHE A 157 -10.09 -5.77 2.00
N HIS A 158 -10.73 -6.23 0.93
CA HIS A 158 -10.22 -6.07 -0.42
C HIS A 158 -10.57 -4.67 -0.90
N ILE A 159 -9.56 -3.92 -1.35
CA ILE A 159 -9.68 -2.53 -1.79
C ILE A 159 -9.23 -2.49 -3.25
N PRO A 160 -10.17 -2.55 -4.20
CA PRO A 160 -9.90 -2.34 -5.61
C PRO A 160 -9.34 -0.93 -5.87
N THR A 161 -8.68 -0.78 -7.00
CA THR A 161 -8.20 0.52 -7.49
C THR A 161 -9.38 1.47 -7.76
N GLY A 162 -9.11 2.78 -7.71
CA GLY A 162 -10.14 3.81 -7.90
C GLY A 162 -11.11 3.99 -6.72
N ILE A 163 -10.99 3.23 -5.63
CA ILE A 163 -11.83 3.38 -4.44
C ILE A 163 -11.13 4.26 -3.40
N PRO A 164 -11.69 5.43 -3.04
CA PRO A 164 -11.13 6.25 -1.97
C PRO A 164 -11.25 5.53 -0.62
N HIS A 165 -10.19 5.52 0.17
CA HIS A 165 -10.15 4.79 1.44
C HIS A 165 -9.23 5.42 2.48
N CYS A 166 -9.58 5.28 3.76
CA CYS A 166 -8.71 5.63 4.89
C CYS A 166 -9.16 5.01 6.22
N ILE A 167 -8.28 5.05 7.23
CA ILE A 167 -8.61 4.71 8.62
C ILE A 167 -8.77 5.98 9.44
N MET A 168 -9.83 6.00 10.26
CA MET A 168 -10.11 7.04 11.25
C MET A 168 -10.14 6.40 12.64
N GLY A 169 -9.20 6.78 13.51
CA GLY A 169 -9.03 6.23 14.85
C GLY A 169 -7.63 5.63 15.04
N LYS A 170 -7.53 4.53 15.80
CA LYS A 170 -6.25 3.87 16.05
C LYS A 170 -6.31 2.40 15.66
N ALA A 171 -5.48 2.01 14.70
CA ALA A 171 -5.41 0.63 14.21
C ALA A 171 -4.00 0.24 13.80
N GLU A 172 -3.76 -1.06 13.83
CA GLU A 172 -2.64 -1.69 13.15
C GLU A 172 -3.21 -2.53 11.99
N ILE A 173 -2.80 -2.20 10.78
CA ILE A 173 -3.24 -2.85 9.54
C ILE A 173 -2.03 -3.54 8.90
N LEU A 174 -2.19 -4.76 8.42
CA LEU A 174 -1.27 -5.38 7.47
C LEU A 174 -1.84 -5.14 6.06
N GLU A 175 -1.13 -4.37 5.26
CA GLU A 175 -1.42 -4.17 3.85
C GLU A 175 -0.56 -5.14 3.02
N ILE A 176 -1.22 -5.87 2.12
CA ILE A 176 -0.60 -6.60 1.02
C ILE A 176 -1.12 -5.93 -0.25
N SER A 177 -0.25 -5.40 -1.08
CA SER A 177 -0.63 -4.67 -2.29
C SER A 177 0.30 -4.99 -3.44
N GLU A 178 -0.09 -4.70 -4.67
CA GLU A 178 0.85 -4.71 -5.79
C GLU A 178 2.05 -3.81 -5.49
N SER A 179 3.23 -4.16 -6.03
CA SER A 179 4.45 -3.38 -5.80
C SER A 179 4.41 -2.06 -6.57
N SER A 180 3.71 -1.09 -6.01
CA SER A 180 3.52 0.23 -6.61
C SER A 180 3.49 1.32 -5.55
N ALA A 181 4.04 2.48 -5.90
CA ALA A 181 4.01 3.67 -5.07
C ALA A 181 2.77 4.55 -5.32
N LEU A 182 1.86 4.15 -6.21
CA LEU A 182 0.74 4.99 -6.68
C LEU A 182 -0.43 5.06 -5.70
N ASP A 183 -0.20 5.74 -4.58
CA ASP A 183 -1.25 6.22 -3.67
C ASP A 183 -1.41 7.72 -3.81
N PHE A 184 -2.51 8.16 -4.45
CA PHE A 184 -2.85 9.56 -4.56
C PHE A 184 -3.59 10.00 -3.31
N ARG A 185 -3.01 10.95 -2.58
CA ARG A 185 -3.68 11.60 -1.45
C ARG A 185 -4.69 12.61 -1.99
N LEU A 186 -5.96 12.37 -1.70
CA LEU A 186 -7.06 13.25 -2.07
C LEU A 186 -7.23 14.37 -1.05
N CYS A 187 -7.22 14.04 0.26
CA CYS A 187 -7.64 14.96 1.32
C CYS A 187 -6.90 14.70 2.64
N SER A 188 -6.46 15.77 3.30
CA SER A 188 -5.79 15.73 4.61
C SER A 188 -6.59 16.42 5.72
N TRP A 189 -7.92 16.36 5.65
CA TRP A 189 -8.85 16.82 6.71
C TRP A 189 -8.73 18.31 7.10
N GLY A 190 -8.48 19.17 6.11
CA GLY A 190 -8.26 20.61 6.31
C GLY A 190 -6.81 20.99 6.60
N GLU A 191 -5.90 20.01 6.72
CA GLU A 191 -4.46 20.27 6.81
C GLU A 191 -3.85 20.45 5.40
N PRO A 192 -2.82 21.31 5.26
CA PRO A 192 -2.10 21.44 4.00
C PRO A 192 -1.49 20.12 3.55
N MET A 193 -1.59 19.82 2.26
CA MET A 193 -0.87 18.71 1.64
C MET A 193 0.64 19.01 1.65
N PRO A 194 1.52 18.08 2.06
CA PRO A 194 2.96 18.28 1.96
C PRO A 194 3.38 18.53 0.50
N GLU A 195 4.28 19.48 0.26
CA GLU A 195 4.75 19.86 -1.08
C GLU A 195 5.45 18.71 -1.85
N ASN A 196 5.85 17.64 -1.16
CA ASN A 196 6.58 16.51 -1.75
C ASN A 196 5.67 15.34 -2.20
N ASP A 197 4.35 15.46 -2.08
CA ASP A 197 3.38 14.40 -2.40
C ASP A 197 2.60 14.65 -3.72
N THR A 198 3.06 15.56 -4.59
CA THR A 198 2.46 15.83 -5.92
C THR A 198 3.21 15.18 -7.06
#